data_AF-T0N044-F1
#
_entry.id   AF-T0N044-F1
#
_cell.length_a   1.000
_cell.length_b   1.000
_cell.length_c   1.000
_cell.angle_alpha   90.00
_cell.angle_beta   90.00
_cell.angle_gamma   90.00
#
_symmetry.space_group_name_H-M   'P 1'
#
loop_
_entity.id
_entity.type
_entity.pdbx_description
1 polymer ?
#
loop_
_entity_poly.entity_id
_entity_poly.type
_entity_poly.pdbx_seq_one_letter_code
_entity_poly.pdbx_strand_id
1 'polypeptide(L)'
;MAERTFSQGMIFGIVIIVLMFGGLYYMLSAPTSLNGGLLEPSNTPYTHTINVTLYANALGWDYGIKGDHTNPTFNITAGTRIVFTVIEDDTAPHTLTIADSPSESSTHLTLVTTSQLTQIIGHKVVASYVFNKVGTWTYWCEIHTTTMVGKINVIASANTSAIPNCNSPHSAGPHSQNNNLDSFFQFLLDISGAIIA
;
A
#
# COMPACT_ATOMS: atom_id res chain seq x y z
N MET A 1 -57.54 -11.76 -21.01
CA MET A 1 -56.50 -11.40 -20.02
C MET A 1 -55.13 -11.68 -20.63
N ALA A 2 -54.54 -10.74 -21.35
CA ALA A 2 -53.25 -10.96 -22.04
C ALA A 2 -52.37 -9.69 -22.05
N GLU A 3 -52.35 -8.94 -20.93
CA GLU A 3 -51.59 -7.69 -20.83
C GLU A 3 -50.70 -7.63 -19.56
N ARG A 4 -50.22 -8.76 -19.05
CA ARG A 4 -49.35 -8.76 -17.85
C ARG A 4 -47.97 -9.39 -18.03
N THR A 5 -47.56 -9.74 -19.24
CA THR A 5 -46.23 -10.31 -19.51
C THR A 5 -45.23 -9.30 -20.11
N PHE A 6 -45.70 -8.18 -20.66
CA PHE A 6 -44.83 -7.19 -21.30
C PHE A 6 -44.06 -6.32 -20.30
N SER A 7 -44.62 -6.08 -19.10
CA SER A 7 -44.01 -5.22 -18.08
C SER A 7 -42.84 -5.88 -17.33
N GLN A 8 -42.91 -7.19 -17.05
CA GLN A 8 -41.82 -7.86 -16.32
C GLN A 8 -40.56 -8.01 -17.19
N GLY A 9 -40.71 -8.33 -18.48
CA GLY A 9 -39.56 -8.47 -19.39
C GLY A 9 -38.73 -7.19 -19.58
N MET A 10 -39.38 -6.03 -19.64
CA MET A 10 -38.68 -4.74 -19.73
C MET A 10 -37.91 -4.39 -18.45
N ILE A 11 -38.46 -4.70 -17.27
CA ILE A 11 -37.79 -4.42 -16.00
C ILE A 11 -36.52 -5.27 -15.87
N PHE A 12 -36.59 -6.56 -16.19
CA PHE A 12 -35.40 -7.43 -16.19
C PHE A 12 -34.36 -6.97 -17.22
N GLY A 13 -34.80 -6.54 -18.41
CA GLY A 13 -33.91 -5.99 -19.44
C GLY A 13 -33.16 -4.75 -18.96
N ILE A 14 -33.86 -3.78 -18.34
CA ILE A 14 -33.26 -2.54 -17.85
C ILE A 14 -32.27 -2.82 -16.71
N VAL A 15 -32.59 -3.72 -15.77
CA VAL A 15 -31.69 -4.06 -14.66
C VAL A 15 -30.40 -4.72 -15.18
N ILE A 16 -30.50 -5.63 -16.15
CA ILE A 16 -29.31 -6.27 -16.75
C ILE A 16 -28.45 -5.22 -17.47
N ILE A 17 -29.07 -4.32 -18.23
CA ILE A 17 -28.36 -3.22 -18.91
C ILE A 17 -27.64 -2.34 -17.89
N VAL A 18 -28.31 -1.88 -16.83
CA VAL A 18 -27.70 -1.04 -15.79
C VAL A 18 -26.57 -1.77 -15.06
N LEU A 19 -26.68 -3.07 -14.78
CA LEU A 19 -25.61 -3.85 -14.17
C LEU A 19 -24.42 -4.05 -15.11
N MET A 20 -24.65 -4.24 -16.40
CA MET A 20 -23.57 -4.37 -17.38
C MET A 20 -22.87 -3.03 -17.65
N PHE A 21 -23.60 -1.93 -17.78
CA PHE A 21 -23.01 -0.60 -17.93
C PHE A 21 -22.36 -0.12 -16.63
N GLY A 22 -22.94 -0.42 -15.47
CA GLY A 22 -22.33 -0.14 -14.16
C GLY A 22 -21.06 -0.96 -13.94
N GLY A 23 -21.07 -2.25 -14.31
CA GLY A 23 -19.89 -3.12 -14.25
C GLY A 23 -18.80 -2.72 -15.25
N LEU A 24 -19.17 -2.33 -16.47
CA LEU A 24 -18.24 -1.82 -17.48
C LEU A 24 -17.66 -0.46 -17.08
N TYR A 25 -18.48 0.45 -16.52
CA TYR A 25 -18.02 1.72 -15.99
C TYR A 25 -17.07 1.54 -14.80
N TYR A 26 -17.35 0.58 -13.91
CA TYR A 26 -16.46 0.20 -12.82
C TYR A 26 -15.16 -0.45 -13.31
N MET A 27 -15.20 -1.25 -14.38
CA MET A 27 -14.00 -1.82 -15.01
C MET A 27 -13.17 -0.79 -15.78
N LEU A 28 -13.81 0.24 -16.35
CA LEU A 28 -13.13 1.36 -16.99
C LEU A 28 -12.59 2.39 -15.99
N SER A 29 -13.20 2.50 -14.80
CA SER A 29 -12.75 3.40 -13.73
C SER A 29 -11.82 2.72 -12.73
N ALA A 30 -11.74 1.38 -12.75
CA ALA A 30 -10.70 0.65 -12.05
C ALA A 30 -9.34 1.10 -12.61
N PRO A 31 -8.36 1.42 -11.74
CA PRO A 31 -7.01 1.75 -12.19
C PRO A 31 -6.45 0.55 -12.94
N THR A 32 -6.42 0.66 -14.26
CA THR A 32 -5.76 -0.31 -15.12
C THR A 32 -4.31 0.14 -15.26
N SER A 33 -3.37 -0.68 -14.81
CA SER A 33 -1.96 -0.45 -15.16
C SER A 33 -1.88 -0.62 -16.68
N LEU A 34 -1.63 0.47 -17.39
CA LEU A 34 -1.71 0.53 -18.85
C LEU A 34 -0.70 -0.39 -19.58
N ASN A 35 0.15 -1.13 -18.85
CA ASN A 35 1.23 -1.98 -19.36
C ASN A 35 1.37 -3.34 -18.64
N GLY A 36 0.30 -3.89 -18.05
CA GLY A 36 0.37 -5.19 -17.37
C GLY A 36 1.22 -5.16 -16.08
N GLY A 37 1.30 -3.98 -15.46
CA GLY A 37 1.94 -3.76 -14.15
C GLY A 37 1.16 -4.38 -13.00
N LEU A 38 1.76 -4.33 -11.81
CA LEU A 38 1.21 -4.80 -10.54
C LEU A 38 -0.31 -4.57 -10.49
N LEU A 39 -1.10 -5.61 -10.38
CA LEU A 39 -2.53 -5.49 -10.11
C LEU A 39 -2.69 -5.56 -8.60
N GLU A 40 -3.52 -4.71 -7.98
CA GLU A 40 -4.00 -4.98 -6.62
C GLU A 40 -5.01 -6.13 -6.74
N PRO A 41 -4.67 -7.36 -6.32
CA PRO A 41 -5.63 -8.45 -6.40
C PRO A 41 -6.66 -8.21 -5.30
N SER A 42 -7.94 -8.08 -5.68
CA SER A 42 -9.05 -7.68 -4.80
C SER A 42 -9.34 -8.63 -3.61
N ASN A 43 -8.51 -9.65 -3.38
CA ASN A 43 -8.61 -10.59 -2.26
C ASN A 43 -7.23 -11.03 -1.74
N THR A 44 -6.22 -10.17 -1.87
CA THR A 44 -4.87 -10.52 -1.39
C THR A 44 -4.87 -10.62 0.12
N PRO A 45 -4.52 -11.79 0.71
CA PRO A 45 -4.46 -11.93 2.15
C PRO A 45 -3.39 -10.98 2.71
N TYR A 46 -3.72 -10.31 3.81
CA TYR A 46 -2.83 -9.45 4.56
C TYR A 46 -2.92 -9.79 6.05
N THR A 47 -1.82 -9.63 6.77
CA THR A 47 -1.69 -9.92 8.20
C THR A 47 -1.72 -8.66 9.05
N HIS A 48 -1.38 -7.51 8.46
CA HIS A 48 -1.31 -6.23 9.15
C HIS A 48 -1.85 -5.11 8.27
N THR A 49 -2.34 -4.03 8.89
CA THR A 49 -2.75 -2.82 8.18
C THR A 49 -2.12 -1.62 8.84
N ILE A 50 -1.50 -0.75 8.02
CA ILE A 50 -1.03 0.56 8.46
C ILE A 50 -1.74 1.66 7.67
N ASN A 51 -2.05 2.76 8.35
CA ASN A 51 -2.63 3.94 7.73
C ASN A 51 -1.54 5.00 7.57
N VAL A 52 -1.37 5.50 6.35
CA VAL A 52 -0.35 6.49 6.00
C VAL A 52 -1.06 7.68 5.38
N THR A 53 -0.78 8.89 5.88
CA THR A 53 -1.24 10.14 5.26
C THR A 53 -0.06 10.80 4.55
N LEU A 54 -0.22 11.05 3.25
CA LEU A 54 0.76 11.76 2.42
C LEU A 54 0.15 13.04 1.89
N TYR A 55 0.84 14.16 2.07
CA TYR A 55 0.51 15.42 1.44
C TYR A 55 1.30 15.54 0.13
N ALA A 56 0.58 15.75 -0.96
CA ALA A 56 1.13 15.83 -2.31
C ALA A 56 1.57 17.27 -2.59
N ASN A 57 2.87 17.52 -2.52
CA ASN A 57 3.49 18.78 -2.87
C ASN A 57 4.51 18.52 -3.99
N ALA A 58 4.63 19.40 -4.97
CA ALA A 58 5.59 19.29 -6.05
C ALA A 58 7.05 19.21 -5.57
N LEU A 59 7.34 19.62 -4.34
CA LEU A 59 8.65 19.50 -3.69
C LEU A 59 8.86 18.16 -2.97
N GLY A 60 7.81 17.35 -2.75
CA GLY A 60 7.91 16.00 -2.21
C GLY A 60 6.65 15.48 -1.51
N TRP A 61 6.73 14.22 -1.06
CA TRP A 61 5.66 13.59 -0.27
C TRP A 61 5.82 13.90 1.20
N ASP A 62 5.04 14.82 1.76
CA ASP A 62 5.16 15.13 3.18
C ASP A 62 4.29 14.19 4.03
N TYR A 63 4.88 13.65 5.10
CA TYR A 63 4.22 12.71 6.01
C TYR A 63 3.92 13.31 7.38
N GLY A 64 2.67 13.12 7.82
CA GLY A 64 2.17 13.60 9.11
C GLY A 64 1.95 15.11 9.12
N ILE A 65 3.04 15.88 9.17
CA ILE A 65 3.04 17.34 9.16
C ILE A 65 3.70 17.81 7.86
N LYS A 66 3.06 18.77 7.17
CA LYS A 66 3.59 19.42 5.97
C LYS A 66 5.02 19.92 6.19
N GLY A 67 5.95 19.51 5.32
CA GLY A 67 7.36 19.91 5.30
C GLY A 67 8.29 19.26 6.34
N ASP A 68 7.81 18.35 7.19
CA ASP A 68 8.63 17.76 8.27
C ASP A 68 9.37 16.49 7.83
N HIS A 69 8.65 15.59 7.14
CA HIS A 69 9.19 14.33 6.64
C HIS A 69 8.88 14.18 5.16
N THR A 70 9.66 14.87 4.33
CA THR A 70 9.54 14.78 2.87
C THR A 70 10.10 13.44 2.38
N ASN A 71 9.33 12.75 1.55
CA ASN A 71 9.68 11.47 0.94
C ASN A 71 10.07 10.37 1.96
N PRO A 72 9.18 10.04 2.91
CA PRO A 72 9.52 9.10 3.98
C PRO A 72 9.88 7.72 3.43
N THR A 73 10.66 6.99 4.22
CA THR A 73 10.88 5.56 4.02
C THR A 73 10.08 4.77 5.04
N PHE A 74 9.18 3.90 4.57
CA PHE A 74 8.43 3.00 5.43
C PHE A 74 9.12 1.65 5.53
N ASN A 75 9.27 1.11 6.75
CA ASN A 75 9.79 -0.24 6.96
C ASN A 75 8.63 -1.12 7.46
N ILE A 76 8.26 -2.13 6.69
CA ILE A 76 7.11 -2.99 6.95
C ILE A 76 7.47 -4.46 6.75
N THR A 77 6.66 -5.37 7.28
CA THR A 77 6.80 -6.80 7.00
C THR A 77 5.93 -7.22 5.83
N ALA A 78 6.35 -8.26 5.11
CA ALA A 78 5.56 -8.88 4.04
C ALA A 78 4.19 -9.35 4.58
N GLY A 79 3.12 -9.09 3.84
CA GLY A 79 1.74 -9.28 4.28
C GLY A 79 1.09 -8.00 4.84
N THR A 80 1.78 -6.86 4.83
CA THR A 80 1.19 -5.59 5.29
C THR A 80 0.38 -4.92 4.18
N ARG A 81 -0.85 -4.51 4.51
CA ARG A 81 -1.65 -3.58 3.70
C ARG A 81 -1.36 -2.15 4.14
N ILE A 82 -0.92 -1.30 3.21
CA ILE A 82 -0.88 0.14 3.46
C ILE A 82 -2.16 0.76 2.91
N VAL A 83 -2.84 1.54 3.74
CA VAL A 83 -3.94 2.42 3.33
C VAL A 83 -3.39 3.84 3.25
N PHE A 84 -3.25 4.34 2.03
CA PHE A 84 -2.77 5.68 1.74
C PHE A 84 -3.94 6.65 1.72
N THR A 85 -3.89 7.66 2.57
CA THR A 85 -4.70 8.88 2.43
C THR A 85 -3.82 9.93 1.77
N VAL A 86 -4.07 10.22 0.51
CA VAL A 86 -3.33 11.24 -0.25
C VAL A 86 -4.13 12.53 -0.23
N ILE A 87 -3.48 13.62 0.17
CA ILE A 87 -4.09 14.95 0.31
C ILE A 87 -3.36 15.93 -0.60
N GLU A 88 -4.08 16.62 -1.46
CA GLU A 88 -3.52 17.64 -2.34
C GLU A 88 -3.02 18.83 -1.51
N ASP A 89 -1.77 19.26 -1.68
CA ASP A 89 -1.15 20.34 -0.88
C ASP A 89 -0.70 21.54 -1.71
N ASP A 90 -0.71 21.43 -3.04
CA ASP A 90 -0.58 22.55 -3.94
C ASP A 90 -1.54 22.46 -5.14
N THR A 91 -1.29 23.19 -6.22
CA THR A 91 -2.17 23.25 -7.40
C THR A 91 -1.60 22.49 -8.60
N ALA A 92 -0.48 21.79 -8.43
CA ALA A 92 0.14 20.98 -9.46
C ALA A 92 -0.56 19.61 -9.56
N PRO A 93 -0.54 18.95 -10.72
CA PRO A 93 -1.11 17.63 -10.87
C PRO A 93 -0.24 16.55 -10.22
N HIS A 94 -0.87 15.65 -9.44
CA HIS A 94 -0.19 14.58 -8.74
C HIS A 94 -0.76 13.19 -9.04
N THR A 95 0.11 12.19 -8.98
CA THR A 95 -0.25 10.76 -8.94
C THR A 95 0.43 10.09 -7.75
N LEU A 96 -0.11 8.96 -7.29
CA LEU A 96 0.61 8.03 -6.43
C LEU A 96 0.84 6.75 -7.21
N THR A 97 2.10 6.49 -7.54
CA THR A 97 2.53 5.33 -8.32
C THR A 97 3.51 4.49 -7.52
N ILE A 98 3.43 3.16 -7.64
CA ILE A 98 4.27 2.21 -6.92
C ILE A 98 4.93 1.20 -7.87
N ALA A 99 6.13 0.75 -7.52
CA ALA A 99 6.83 -0.34 -8.20
C ALA A 99 7.66 -1.18 -7.22
N ASP A 100 7.87 -2.45 -7.58
CA ASP A 100 8.68 -3.42 -6.82
C ASP A 100 10.19 -3.32 -7.15
N SER A 101 10.63 -2.11 -7.47
CA SER A 101 11.98 -1.79 -7.91
C SER A 101 12.46 -0.52 -7.20
N PRO A 102 13.78 -0.39 -6.95
CA PRO A 102 14.35 0.79 -6.29
C PRO A 102 14.29 2.06 -7.16
N SER A 103 13.87 1.98 -8.42
CA SER A 103 13.72 3.10 -9.34
C SER A 103 12.34 3.11 -10.02
N GLU A 104 12.02 4.20 -10.70
CA GLU A 104 10.84 4.33 -11.57
C GLU A 104 10.89 3.26 -12.66
N SER A 105 10.19 2.16 -12.40
CA SER A 105 10.17 0.98 -13.26
C SER A 105 9.16 1.17 -14.38
N SER A 106 9.44 0.60 -15.55
CA SER A 106 8.43 0.46 -16.62
C SER A 106 7.24 -0.40 -16.17
N THR A 107 7.42 -1.24 -15.15
CA THR A 107 6.38 -2.05 -14.54
C THR A 107 5.98 -1.42 -13.21
N HIS A 108 4.84 -0.73 -13.20
CA HIS A 108 4.33 0.00 -12.05
C HIS A 108 2.81 -0.03 -11.97
N LEU A 109 2.27 0.43 -10.84
CA LEU A 109 0.86 0.62 -10.60
C LEU A 109 0.59 2.02 -10.09
N THR A 110 -0.24 2.76 -10.82
CA THR A 110 -0.78 4.05 -10.39
C THR A 110 -2.00 3.80 -9.51
N LEU A 111 -1.83 3.98 -8.20
CA LEU A 111 -2.88 3.82 -7.19
C LEU A 111 -3.84 5.02 -7.16
N VAL A 112 -3.30 6.21 -7.40
CA VAL A 112 -4.07 7.46 -7.44
C VAL A 112 -3.72 8.22 -8.71
N THR A 113 -4.72 8.52 -9.53
CA THR A 113 -4.56 9.31 -10.76
C THR A 113 -4.78 10.80 -10.53
N THR A 114 -4.35 11.63 -11.46
CA THR A 114 -4.61 13.08 -11.45
C THR A 114 -6.10 13.44 -11.55
N SER A 115 -6.93 12.54 -12.09
CA SER A 115 -8.38 12.72 -12.15
C SER A 115 -9.07 12.37 -10.83
N GLN A 116 -8.48 11.45 -10.05
CA GLN A 116 -8.94 11.12 -8.72
C GLN A 116 -8.48 12.18 -7.71
N LEU A 117 -7.20 12.57 -7.73
CA LEU A 117 -6.65 13.62 -6.88
C LEU A 117 -6.66 14.94 -7.65
N THR A 118 -7.84 15.56 -7.67
CA THR A 118 -8.03 16.89 -8.28
C THR A 118 -7.07 17.91 -7.66
N GLN A 119 -6.60 18.87 -8.46
CA GLN A 119 -5.63 19.92 -8.07
C GLN A 119 -6.24 21.00 -7.16
N ILE A 120 -7.18 20.59 -6.31
CA ILE A 120 -7.86 21.40 -5.32
C ILE A 120 -7.19 21.10 -3.99
N ILE A 121 -6.44 22.07 -3.46
CA ILE A 121 -5.76 21.95 -2.16
C ILE A 121 -6.74 21.45 -1.09
N GLY A 122 -6.32 20.42 -0.36
CA GLY A 122 -7.08 19.74 0.68
C GLY A 122 -7.99 18.61 0.19
N HIS A 123 -8.12 18.40 -1.13
CA HIS A 123 -8.84 17.25 -1.67
C HIS A 123 -8.13 15.95 -1.28
N LYS A 124 -8.92 14.91 -0.98
CA LYS A 124 -8.41 13.66 -0.40
C LYS A 124 -8.86 12.45 -1.21
N VAL A 125 -7.92 11.56 -1.47
CA VAL A 125 -8.18 10.25 -2.09
C VAL A 125 -7.61 9.16 -1.18
N VAL A 126 -8.34 8.06 -1.04
CA VAL A 126 -7.88 6.88 -0.30
C VAL A 126 -7.66 5.75 -1.28
N ALA A 127 -6.48 5.15 -1.23
CA ALA A 127 -6.10 3.96 -1.99
C ALA A 127 -5.36 2.98 -1.09
N SER A 128 -5.30 1.70 -1.46
CA SER A 128 -4.54 0.71 -0.71
C SER A 128 -3.65 -0.15 -1.61
N TYR A 129 -2.66 -0.79 -0.99
CA TYR A 129 -1.91 -1.86 -1.64
C TYR A 129 -1.38 -2.85 -0.59
N VAL A 130 -1.32 -4.13 -0.96
CA VAL A 130 -0.77 -5.19 -0.10
C VAL A 130 0.63 -5.57 -0.55
N PHE A 131 1.60 -5.44 0.35
CA PHE A 131 3.01 -5.70 0.10
C PHE A 131 3.39 -7.11 0.53
N ASN A 132 3.36 -8.07 -0.40
CA ASN A 132 3.68 -9.48 -0.12
C ASN A 132 5.09 -9.90 -0.53
N LYS A 133 5.73 -9.16 -1.43
CA LYS A 133 7.08 -9.47 -1.89
C LYS A 133 8.09 -8.67 -1.08
N VAL A 134 8.99 -9.39 -0.43
CA VAL A 134 10.17 -8.84 0.27
C VAL A 134 11.05 -8.10 -0.73
N GLY A 135 11.55 -6.94 -0.34
CA GLY A 135 12.41 -6.10 -1.17
C GLY A 135 12.19 -4.63 -0.91
N THR A 136 12.93 -3.80 -1.64
CA THR A 136 12.73 -2.35 -1.66
C THR A 136 11.79 -1.99 -2.80
N TRP A 137 10.72 -1.32 -2.43
CA TRP A 137 9.74 -0.75 -3.32
C TRP A 137 9.91 0.77 -3.36
N THR A 138 9.56 1.37 -4.48
CA THR A 138 9.56 2.82 -4.66
C THR A 138 8.13 3.28 -4.91
N TYR A 139 7.78 4.42 -4.33
CA TYR A 139 6.56 5.13 -4.66
C TYR A 139 6.87 6.56 -5.07
N TRP A 140 6.17 7.07 -6.07
CA TRP A 140 6.47 8.38 -6.66
C TRP A 140 5.25 9.05 -7.28
N CYS A 141 5.45 10.32 -7.68
CA CYS A 141 4.55 11.04 -8.56
C CYS A 141 5.09 11.02 -10.00
N GLU A 142 4.28 10.61 -10.96
CA GLU A 142 4.68 10.53 -12.38
C GLU A 142 4.92 11.92 -13.02
N ILE A 143 4.45 12.99 -12.38
CA ILE A 143 4.65 14.37 -12.84
C ILE A 143 5.96 14.95 -12.28
N HIS A 144 6.26 14.67 -11.01
CA HIS A 144 7.40 15.22 -10.28
C HIS A 144 8.39 14.12 -9.88
N THR A 145 8.94 13.44 -10.90
CA THR A 145 9.75 12.22 -10.79
C THR A 145 11.08 12.39 -10.02
N THR A 146 11.56 13.61 -9.86
CA THR A 146 12.84 13.88 -9.17
C THR A 146 12.66 14.31 -7.72
N THR A 147 11.52 14.88 -7.37
CA THR A 147 11.27 15.49 -6.05
C THR A 147 10.31 14.69 -5.20
N MET A 148 9.40 13.93 -5.80
CA MET A 148 8.37 13.17 -5.08
C MET A 148 8.65 11.66 -5.14
N VAL A 149 9.72 11.21 -4.49
CA VAL A 149 10.14 9.80 -4.53
C VAL A 149 10.44 9.29 -3.13
N GLY A 150 9.62 8.37 -2.61
CA GLY A 150 9.85 7.69 -1.35
C GLY A 150 10.04 6.19 -1.50
N LYS A 151 10.33 5.51 -0.39
CA LYS A 151 10.65 4.08 -0.37
C LYS A 151 9.79 3.30 0.62
N ILE A 152 9.58 2.03 0.30
CA ILE A 152 8.95 1.06 1.21
C ILE A 152 9.87 -0.17 1.25
N ASN A 153 10.51 -0.40 2.39
CA ASN A 153 11.30 -1.59 2.63
C ASN A 153 10.40 -2.66 3.23
N VAL A 154 10.19 -3.73 2.46
CA VAL A 154 9.41 -4.89 2.88
C VAL A 154 10.40 -5.97 3.32
N ILE A 155 10.43 -6.26 4.63
CA ILE A 155 11.23 -7.35 5.19
C ILE A 155 10.38 -8.61 5.36
N ALA A 156 11.02 -9.76 5.51
CA ALA A 156 10.29 -11.00 5.80
C ALA A 156 9.51 -10.86 7.12
N SER A 157 8.24 -11.25 7.11
CA SER A 157 7.53 -11.48 8.37
C SER A 157 8.25 -12.58 9.13
N ALA A 158 8.55 -12.35 10.41
CA ALA A 158 9.13 -13.36 11.28
C ALA A 158 8.08 -14.44 11.57
N ASN A 159 7.83 -15.32 10.60
CA ASN A 159 7.16 -16.57 10.87
C ASN A 159 8.20 -17.45 11.57
N THR A 160 8.13 -17.51 12.89
CA THR A 160 8.75 -18.58 13.69
C THR A 160 8.26 -19.93 13.17
N SER A 161 9.00 -20.53 12.25
CA SER A 161 9.00 -21.95 11.98
C SER A 161 10.24 -22.34 11.19
N ALA A 162 11.34 -22.50 11.92
CA ALA A 162 12.24 -23.61 11.73
C ALA A 162 12.83 -23.91 13.12
N ILE A 163 12.29 -24.90 13.82
CA ILE A 163 13.08 -25.63 14.81
C ILE A 163 14.12 -26.39 13.98
N PRO A 164 15.44 -26.11 14.07
CA PRO A 164 16.43 -27.01 13.55
C PRO A 164 16.53 -28.18 14.54
N ASN A 165 15.93 -29.28 14.13
CA ASN A 165 16.12 -30.67 14.53
C ASN A 165 17.42 -31.01 15.29
N CYS A 166 17.33 -31.86 16.34
CA CYS A 166 18.08 -33.13 16.38
C CYS A 166 17.63 -34.04 17.53
N ASN A 167 16.80 -35.04 17.22
CA ASN A 167 16.80 -36.29 17.99
C ASN A 167 18.06 -37.08 17.63
N SER A 168 19.08 -37.03 18.48
CA SER A 168 20.02 -38.14 18.66
C SER A 168 20.65 -38.08 20.07
N PRO A 169 20.71 -39.20 20.81
CA PRO A 169 21.15 -39.18 22.21
C PRO A 169 22.67 -39.32 22.32
N HIS A 170 23.36 -38.28 22.79
CA HIS A 170 24.67 -38.44 23.45
C HIS A 170 25.01 -37.31 24.44
N SER A 171 24.90 -37.67 25.73
CA SER A 171 25.69 -37.30 26.91
C SER A 171 26.43 -35.94 27.01
N ALA A 172 25.91 -35.09 27.92
CA ALA A 172 26.56 -34.36 29.03
C ALA A 172 27.74 -33.35 28.80
N GLY A 173 27.51 -32.08 29.19
CA GLY A 173 28.53 -31.08 29.57
C GLY A 173 28.01 -29.62 29.63
N PRO A 174 28.21 -28.81 30.70
CA PRO A 174 27.39 -27.62 30.97
C PRO A 174 28.02 -26.23 30.67
N HIS A 175 27.12 -25.23 30.57
CA HIS A 175 27.30 -23.74 30.61
C HIS A 175 27.92 -23.05 29.37
N SER A 176 27.40 -21.94 28.84
CA SER A 176 26.19 -21.12 29.05
C SER A 176 26.15 -20.20 27.82
N GLN A 177 25.06 -20.22 27.04
CA GLN A 177 24.84 -19.24 25.96
C GLN A 177 23.77 -18.25 26.39
N ASN A 178 24.19 -17.00 26.39
CA ASN A 178 23.54 -15.78 26.81
C ASN A 178 22.60 -15.36 25.67
N ASN A 179 21.32 -15.64 25.84
CA ASN A 179 20.29 -15.34 24.86
C ASN A 179 20.03 -13.84 24.81
N ASN A 180 20.32 -13.26 23.64
CA ASN A 180 20.14 -11.87 23.27
C ASN A 180 18.65 -11.50 23.08
N LEU A 181 17.86 -11.63 24.14
CA LEU A 181 16.46 -11.18 24.21
C LEU A 181 16.34 -9.78 24.82
N ASP A 182 17.40 -9.27 25.45
CA ASP A 182 17.41 -7.96 26.09
C ASP A 182 17.59 -6.79 25.09
N SER A 183 18.14 -7.04 23.91
CA SER A 183 18.43 -5.97 22.94
C SER A 183 17.23 -5.53 22.09
N PHE A 184 16.16 -6.33 22.04
CA PHE A 184 14.96 -6.02 21.25
C PHE A 184 13.95 -5.15 22.03
N PHE A 185 13.83 -5.37 23.35
CA PHE A 185 13.02 -4.51 24.21
C PHE A 185 13.61 -3.10 24.37
N GLN A 186 14.94 -2.97 24.27
CA GLN A 186 15.59 -1.69 24.43
C GLN A 186 15.43 -0.76 23.21
N PHE A 187 15.26 -1.32 22.00
CA PHE A 187 14.96 -0.51 20.81
C PHE A 187 13.52 0.04 20.80
N LEU A 188 12.56 -0.71 21.36
CA LEU A 188 11.16 -0.25 21.46
C LEU A 188 10.94 0.78 22.57
N LEU A 189 11.79 0.79 23.61
CA LEU A 189 11.78 1.81 24.66
C LEU A 189 12.46 3.12 24.23
N ASP A 190 13.46 3.07 23.34
CA ASP A 190 14.10 4.30 22.83
C ASP A 190 13.16 5.14 21.92
N ILE A 191 12.15 4.52 21.29
CA ILE A 191 11.17 5.26 20.45
C ILE A 191 10.09 5.93 21.31
N SER A 192 9.87 5.47 22.55
CA SER A 192 8.91 6.08 23.47
C SER A 192 9.51 7.21 24.33
N GLY A 193 10.83 7.43 24.27
CA GLY A 193 11.54 8.51 24.97
C GLY A 193 11.65 9.84 24.22
N ALA A 194 11.23 9.92 22.95
CA ALA A 194 11.32 11.15 22.15
C ALA A 194 10.07 12.05 22.23
N ILE A 195 9.17 11.81 23.17
CA ILE A 195 8.04 12.69 23.51
C ILE A 195 8.10 12.94 25.01
N ILE A 196 8.97 13.86 25.42
CA ILE A 196 8.86 14.87 26.49
C ILE A 196 10.26 15.51 26.58
N ALA A 197 10.44 16.60 25.85
CA ALA A 197 11.31 17.73 26.18
C ALA A 197 10.79 18.95 25.41
#